data_AF-A0A849QQ16-F1
#
_entry.id   AF-A0A849QQ16-F1
#
_cell.length_a   1.000
_cell.length_b   1.000
_cell.length_c   1.000
_cell.angle_alpha   90.00
_cell.angle_beta   90.00
_cell.angle_gamma   90.00
#
_symmetry.space_group_name_H-M   'P 1'
#
loop_
_entity.id
_entity.type
_entity.pdbx_description
1 polymer ?
#
loop_
_entity_poly.entity_id
_entity_poly.type
_entity_poly.pdbx_seq_one_letter_code
_entity_poly.pdbx_strand_id
1 'polypeptide(L)'
;MFQKIKFYDGKEPEGWQPFLKELSKDNAKGILLFVGEETPFDYKQLQPLLKTMDIEVWGGIFPEVIYNGSLYKQGVVGCAFKSPVSIEVVKDLSKFKSNFPEDFVSKNTQTLLILTSAYADNIPLLIETLYEKYFKDMTFIGGSAGSIINIDQPSLFTCDDIFVGGAIIAAVEDFMSVGINHGCQPISEPAIASSVDKNIIRSINWEPAFEYYKRIVEQD
;
A
#
# COMPACT_ATOMS: atom_id res chain seq x y z
N MET A 1 -1.02 11.39 12.77
CA MET A 1 -2.12 11.29 11.80
C MET A 1 -1.86 12.28 10.67
N PHE A 2 -2.37 12.04 9.45
CA PHE A 2 -2.17 12.93 8.31
C PHE A 2 -2.56 14.37 8.66
N GLN A 3 -1.67 15.32 8.41
CA GLN A 3 -1.97 16.74 8.60
C GLN A 3 -2.79 17.31 7.44
N LYS A 4 -2.66 16.70 6.26
CA LYS A 4 -3.29 17.19 5.04
C LYS A 4 -3.52 16.03 4.08
N ILE A 5 -4.71 15.99 3.50
CA ILE A 5 -5.06 15.08 2.40
C ILE A 5 -5.55 15.96 1.25
N LYS A 6 -5.03 15.75 0.05
CA LYS A 6 -5.42 16.48 -1.16
C LYS A 6 -5.62 15.53 -2.31
N PHE A 7 -6.43 15.97 -3.27
CA PHE A 7 -6.63 15.31 -4.54
C PHE A 7 -6.14 16.18 -5.68
N TYR A 8 -5.49 15.55 -6.65
CA TYR A 8 -5.11 16.13 -7.93
C TYR A 8 -5.66 15.23 -9.03
N ASP A 9 -6.33 15.80 -10.04
CA ASP A 9 -6.99 15.01 -11.08
C ASP A 9 -6.03 14.32 -12.07
N GLY A 10 -4.73 14.64 -12.02
CA GLY A 10 -3.72 13.95 -12.81
C GLY A 10 -3.71 14.31 -14.29
N LYS A 11 -4.50 15.28 -14.76
CA LYS A 11 -4.67 15.56 -16.20
C LYS A 11 -3.45 16.21 -16.85
N GLU A 12 -2.86 17.19 -16.18
CA GLU A 12 -1.83 18.06 -16.75
C GLU A 12 -0.51 17.88 -15.99
N PRO A 13 0.59 17.40 -16.61
CA PRO A 13 1.85 17.15 -15.92
C PRO A 13 2.34 18.31 -15.02
N GLU A 14 2.08 19.56 -15.42
CA GLU A 14 2.41 20.78 -14.69
C GLU A 14 1.70 20.88 -13.33
N GLY A 15 0.59 20.15 -13.12
CA GLY A 15 -0.17 20.09 -11.88
C GLY A 15 0.56 19.39 -10.73
N TRP A 16 1.57 18.56 -11.00
CA TRP A 16 2.34 17.85 -9.98
C TRP A 16 3.10 18.78 -9.04
N GLN A 17 3.76 19.81 -9.58
CA GLN A 17 4.55 20.76 -8.79
C GLN A 17 3.70 21.56 -7.78
N PRO A 18 2.61 22.24 -8.16
CA PRO A 18 1.76 22.94 -7.20
C PRO A 18 1.09 21.96 -6.23
N PHE A 19 0.73 20.74 -6.67
CA PHE A 19 0.14 19.72 -5.81
C PHE A 19 1.09 19.28 -4.69
N LEU A 20 2.31 18.88 -5.03
CA LEU A 20 3.32 18.46 -4.04
C LEU A 20 3.76 19.63 -3.14
N LYS A 21 3.88 20.84 -3.70
CA LYS A 21 4.17 22.04 -2.91
C LYS A 21 3.07 22.35 -1.90
N GLU A 22 1.80 22.12 -2.25
CA GLU A 22 0.69 22.31 -1.31
C GLU A 22 0.73 21.26 -0.18
N LEU A 23 1.07 20.01 -0.50
CA LEU A 23 1.23 18.93 0.48
C LEU A 23 2.42 19.16 1.43
N SER A 24 3.52 19.73 0.93
CA SER A 24 4.73 19.97 1.73
C SER A 24 4.67 21.18 2.67
N LYS A 25 3.64 22.04 2.53
CA LYS A 25 3.38 23.15 3.47
C LYS A 25 3.18 22.65 4.91
N ASP A 26 3.20 23.60 5.84
CA ASP A 26 2.92 23.37 7.26
C ASP A 26 3.91 22.38 7.91
N ASN A 27 5.15 22.36 7.40
CA ASN A 27 6.25 21.52 7.89
C ASN A 27 5.92 20.02 7.84
N ALA A 28 5.33 19.57 6.71
CA ALA A 28 5.15 18.15 6.44
C ALA A 28 6.46 17.39 6.60
N LYS A 29 6.37 16.13 7.04
CA LYS A 29 7.52 15.26 7.29
C LYS A 29 7.63 14.06 6.36
N GLY A 30 6.64 13.88 5.49
CA GLY A 30 6.60 12.88 4.45
C GLY A 30 5.31 12.99 3.67
N ILE A 31 5.29 12.47 2.44
CA ILE A 31 4.12 12.46 1.57
C ILE A 31 3.94 11.04 1.00
N LEU A 32 2.79 10.44 1.29
CA LEU A 32 2.33 9.22 0.64
C LEU A 32 1.39 9.56 -0.51
N LEU A 33 1.62 8.96 -1.68
CA LEU A 33 0.82 9.16 -2.89
C LEU A 33 0.11 7.86 -3.29
N PHE A 34 -1.19 7.95 -3.48
CA PHE A 34 -2.00 6.91 -4.13
C PHE A 34 -2.39 7.41 -5.52
N VAL A 35 -1.96 6.70 -6.56
CA VAL A 35 -2.19 7.09 -7.95
C VAL A 35 -3.19 6.14 -8.58
N GLY A 36 -4.27 6.65 -9.14
CA GLY A 36 -5.20 5.85 -9.96
C GLY A 36 -4.53 5.44 -11.27
N GLU A 37 -4.72 4.21 -11.69
CA GLU A 37 -4.00 3.58 -12.81
C GLU A 37 -4.18 4.31 -14.14
N GLU A 38 -5.36 4.92 -14.37
CA GLU A 38 -5.63 5.69 -15.58
C GLU A 38 -5.05 7.12 -15.53
N THR A 39 -4.32 7.47 -14.47
CA THR A 39 -3.60 8.75 -14.38
C THR A 39 -2.41 8.75 -15.33
N PRO A 40 -2.25 9.78 -16.18
CA PRO A 40 -1.01 10.04 -16.91
C PRO A 40 0.20 10.20 -15.96
N PHE A 41 0.87 9.09 -15.67
CA PHE A 41 1.96 9.01 -14.70
C PHE A 41 3.25 8.57 -15.40
N ASP A 42 4.11 9.54 -15.75
CA ASP A 42 5.47 9.27 -16.20
C ASP A 42 6.45 9.50 -15.06
N TYR A 43 6.91 8.41 -14.45
CA TYR A 43 7.88 8.47 -13.36
C TYR A 43 9.17 9.19 -13.75
N LYS A 44 9.65 9.07 -15.00
CA LYS A 44 10.90 9.73 -15.41
C LYS A 44 10.77 11.25 -15.43
N GLN A 45 9.58 11.76 -15.73
CA GLN A 45 9.29 13.19 -15.69
C GLN A 45 9.04 13.67 -14.26
N LEU A 46 8.41 12.85 -13.41
CA LEU A 46 8.11 13.19 -12.03
C LEU A 46 9.33 13.08 -11.10
N GLN A 47 10.22 12.11 -11.32
CA GLN A 47 11.35 11.82 -10.44
C GLN A 47 12.24 13.03 -10.13
N PRO A 48 12.63 13.88 -11.10
CA PRO A 48 13.41 15.08 -10.79
C PRO A 48 12.72 15.99 -9.77
N LEU A 49 11.40 16.14 -9.85
CA LEU A 49 10.63 16.92 -8.90
C LEU A 49 10.62 16.26 -7.50
N LEU A 50 10.47 14.93 -7.42
CA LEU A 50 10.52 14.21 -6.14
C LEU A 50 11.88 14.39 -5.45
N LYS A 51 12.98 14.35 -6.21
CA LYS A 51 14.34 14.53 -5.69
C LYS A 51 14.66 15.94 -5.20
N THR A 52 13.85 16.94 -5.56
CA THR A 52 13.99 18.31 -5.03
C THR A 52 13.31 18.52 -3.68
N MET A 53 12.56 17.53 -3.19
CA MET A 53 11.87 17.62 -1.91
C MET A 53 12.82 17.27 -0.78
N ASP A 54 12.79 18.05 0.30
CA ASP A 54 13.55 17.78 1.54
C ASP A 54 12.90 16.71 2.44
N ILE A 55 11.83 16.07 1.95
CA ILE A 55 11.03 15.10 2.70
C ILE A 55 10.79 13.86 1.86
N GLU A 56 10.56 12.74 2.53
CA GLU A 56 10.25 11.47 1.88
C GLU A 56 8.95 11.57 1.06
N VAL A 57 9.02 11.15 -0.21
CA VAL A 57 7.84 11.00 -1.08
C VAL A 57 7.86 9.60 -1.67
N TRP A 58 6.80 8.84 -1.39
CA TRP A 58 6.63 7.47 -1.86
C TRP A 58 5.17 7.21 -2.19
N GLY A 59 4.90 6.12 -2.88
CA GLY A 59 3.53 5.80 -3.25
C GLY A 59 3.36 4.51 -4.02
N GLY A 60 2.12 4.31 -4.42
CA GLY A 60 1.74 3.22 -5.29
C GLY A 60 0.71 3.61 -6.34
N ILE A 61 0.61 2.78 -7.37
CA ILE A 61 -0.39 2.84 -8.42
C ILE A 61 -1.44 1.76 -8.15
N PHE A 62 -2.71 2.14 -8.21
CA PHE A 62 -3.87 1.32 -7.85
C PHE A 62 -4.90 1.39 -8.96
N PRO A 63 -5.77 0.37 -9.13
CA PRO A 63 -6.80 0.41 -10.17
C PRO A 63 -7.69 1.66 -10.05
N GLU A 64 -8.03 2.01 -8.80
CA GLU A 64 -8.79 3.20 -8.43
C GLU A 64 -8.31 3.77 -7.10
N VAL A 65 -8.50 5.07 -6.92
CA VAL A 65 -8.29 5.76 -5.64
C VAL A 65 -9.60 6.34 -5.12
N ILE A 66 -9.74 6.38 -3.79
CA ILE A 66 -10.93 6.92 -3.13
C ILE A 66 -10.59 8.29 -2.55
N TYR A 67 -11.41 9.29 -2.88
CA TYR A 67 -11.32 10.61 -2.28
C TYR A 67 -12.71 11.19 -2.04
N ASN A 68 -12.96 11.69 -0.83
CA ASN A 68 -14.25 12.26 -0.41
C ASN A 68 -15.47 11.39 -0.79
N GLY A 69 -15.36 10.08 -0.59
CA GLY A 69 -16.45 9.12 -0.84
C GLY A 69 -16.71 8.79 -2.32
N SER A 70 -15.85 9.25 -3.24
CA SER A 70 -15.92 8.93 -4.67
C SER A 70 -14.72 8.09 -5.11
N LEU A 71 -14.95 7.21 -6.08
CA LEU A 71 -13.93 6.37 -6.73
C LEU A 71 -13.42 7.05 -8.00
N TYR A 72 -12.11 6.99 -8.20
CA TYR A 72 -11.43 7.61 -9.34
C TYR A 72 -10.41 6.66 -9.94
N LYS A 73 -10.60 6.27 -11.21
CA LYS A 73 -9.58 5.57 -12.00
C LYS A 73 -8.40 6.47 -12.35
N GLN A 74 -8.69 7.75 -12.56
CA GLN A 74 -7.72 8.79 -12.83
C GLN A 74 -7.74 9.82 -11.69
N GLY A 75 -6.56 10.10 -11.15
CA GLY A 75 -6.33 11.07 -10.09
C GLY A 75 -5.31 10.56 -9.07
N VAL A 76 -4.87 11.47 -8.21
CA VAL A 76 -3.84 11.23 -7.20
C VAL A 76 -4.35 11.72 -5.86
N VAL A 77 -4.36 10.84 -4.86
CA VAL A 77 -4.58 11.20 -3.47
C VAL A 77 -3.24 11.31 -2.78
N GLY A 78 -2.93 12.51 -2.28
CA GLY A 78 -1.71 12.77 -1.53
C GLY A 78 -2.00 12.97 -0.06
N CYS A 79 -1.24 12.29 0.79
CA CYS A 79 -1.37 12.30 2.23
C CYS A 79 -0.07 12.80 2.86
N ALA A 80 -0.09 13.99 3.45
CA ALA A 80 1.06 14.56 4.14
C ALA A 80 1.09 14.14 5.61
N PHE A 81 2.24 13.69 6.09
CA PHE A 81 2.47 13.31 7.47
C PHE A 81 2.95 14.49 8.30
N LYS A 82 2.46 14.57 9.54
CA LYS A 82 2.89 15.57 10.53
C LYS A 82 4.19 15.16 11.24
N SER A 83 4.35 13.87 11.47
CA SER A 83 5.46 13.31 12.24
C SER A 83 6.50 12.66 11.32
N PRO A 84 7.76 12.54 11.76
CA PRO A 84 8.83 11.92 10.98
C PRO A 84 8.44 10.57 10.38
N VAL A 85 8.90 10.35 9.15
CA VAL A 85 8.75 9.08 8.44
C VAL A 85 10.12 8.61 7.97
N SER A 86 10.42 7.35 8.20
CA SER A 86 11.58 6.66 7.61
C SER A 86 11.09 5.61 6.63
N ILE A 87 11.76 5.49 5.48
CA ILE A 87 11.37 4.57 4.41
C ILE A 87 12.43 3.49 4.25
N GLU A 88 11.98 2.24 4.17
CA GLU A 88 12.79 1.09 3.80
C GLU A 88 12.16 0.41 2.57
N VAL A 89 13.00 0.02 1.62
CA VAL A 89 12.57 -0.53 0.34
C VAL A 89 13.14 -1.93 0.15
N VAL A 90 12.26 -2.91 0.01
CA VAL A 90 12.62 -4.25 -0.45
C VAL A 90 12.27 -4.35 -1.93
N LYS A 91 13.26 -4.24 -2.81
CA LYS A 91 13.02 -4.19 -4.28
C LYS A 91 12.46 -5.48 -4.87
N ASP A 92 12.80 -6.62 -4.28
CA ASP A 92 12.45 -7.94 -4.79
C ASP A 92 12.18 -8.89 -3.62
N LEU A 93 10.89 -9.17 -3.36
CA LEU A 93 10.47 -10.03 -2.28
C LEU A 93 10.80 -11.51 -2.52
N SER A 94 11.02 -11.93 -3.77
CA SER A 94 11.47 -13.30 -4.07
C SER A 94 12.87 -13.57 -3.50
N LYS A 95 13.69 -12.53 -3.35
CA LYS A 95 15.06 -12.58 -2.81
C LYS A 95 15.18 -12.02 -1.39
N PHE A 96 14.06 -11.67 -0.75
CA PHE A 96 14.08 -11.11 0.60
C PHE A 96 14.67 -12.11 1.61
N LYS A 97 15.61 -11.63 2.43
CA LYS A 97 16.38 -12.46 3.38
C LYS A 97 16.00 -12.20 4.84
N SER A 98 14.79 -11.69 5.10
CA SER A 98 14.32 -11.41 6.45
C SER A 98 15.22 -10.48 7.27
N ASN A 99 15.91 -9.55 6.60
CA ASN A 99 16.74 -8.56 7.26
C ASN A 99 16.23 -7.14 6.97
N PHE A 100 16.44 -6.28 7.96
CA PHE A 100 16.19 -4.85 7.89
C PHE A 100 17.30 -4.15 8.64
N PRO A 101 17.66 -2.91 8.27
CA PRO A 101 18.57 -2.09 9.07
C PRO A 101 18.11 -2.05 10.53
N GLU A 102 19.04 -2.06 11.48
CA GLU A 102 18.70 -2.00 12.92
C GLU A 102 18.00 -0.69 13.28
N ASP A 103 18.43 0.41 12.66
CA ASP A 103 17.96 1.77 12.98
C ASP A 103 16.78 2.26 12.11
N PHE A 104 16.24 1.42 11.20
CA PHE A 104 15.11 1.79 10.35
C PHE A 104 13.87 2.15 11.18
N VAL A 105 13.64 1.44 12.27
CA VAL A 105 12.53 1.67 13.20
C VAL A 105 13.05 2.43 14.41
N SER A 106 12.58 3.66 14.62
CA SER A 106 12.92 4.46 15.78
C SER A 106 12.14 3.99 17.01
N LYS A 107 12.61 4.37 18.21
CA LYS A 107 11.90 4.09 19.48
C LYS A 107 10.54 4.78 19.59
N ASN A 108 10.32 5.83 18.80
CA ASN A 108 9.07 6.58 18.80
C ASN A 108 8.11 6.10 17.70
N THR A 109 8.55 5.20 16.82
CA THR A 109 7.71 4.66 15.76
C THR A 109 6.52 3.94 16.39
N GLN A 110 5.31 4.30 15.98
CA GLN A 110 4.06 3.71 16.46
C GLN A 110 3.32 2.96 15.36
N THR A 111 3.66 3.19 14.09
CA THR A 111 3.02 2.54 12.95
C THR A 111 4.04 2.15 11.89
N LEU A 112 3.92 0.93 11.38
CA LEU A 112 4.51 0.51 10.12
C LEU A 112 3.41 0.50 9.05
N LEU A 113 3.52 1.41 8.08
CA LEU A 113 2.67 1.46 6.90
C LEU A 113 3.37 0.70 5.77
N ILE A 114 2.73 -0.35 5.27
CA ILE A 114 3.34 -1.32 4.36
C ILE A 114 2.60 -1.27 3.00
N LEU A 115 3.32 -0.97 1.94
CA LEU A 115 2.83 -1.10 0.57
C LEU A 115 3.61 -2.20 -0.16
N THR A 116 2.93 -3.27 -0.59
CA THR A 116 3.52 -4.35 -1.38
C THR A 116 3.07 -4.28 -2.83
N SER A 117 3.84 -4.82 -3.78
CA SER A 117 3.29 -5.09 -5.10
C SER A 117 2.24 -6.21 -5.00
N ALA A 118 1.09 -6.04 -5.64
CA ALA A 118 -0.07 -6.92 -5.45
C ALA A 118 0.18 -8.40 -5.78
N TYR A 119 1.09 -8.66 -6.71
CA TYR A 119 1.44 -10.01 -7.16
C TYR A 119 2.85 -10.42 -6.76
N ALA A 120 3.45 -9.75 -5.75
CA ALA A 120 4.76 -10.14 -5.27
C ALA A 120 4.71 -11.51 -4.56
N ASP A 121 5.74 -12.32 -4.78
CA ASP A 121 5.99 -13.51 -3.99
C ASP A 121 6.35 -13.15 -2.54
N ASN A 122 6.20 -14.11 -1.62
CA ASN A 122 6.72 -14.04 -0.25
C ASN A 122 6.24 -12.84 0.60
N ILE A 123 5.11 -12.21 0.27
CA ILE A 123 4.45 -11.24 1.16
C ILE A 123 4.27 -11.79 2.59
N PRO A 124 3.86 -13.07 2.81
CA PRO A 124 3.76 -13.63 4.16
C PRO A 124 5.07 -13.57 4.95
N LEU A 125 6.20 -13.92 4.31
CA LEU A 125 7.51 -13.88 4.95
C LEU A 125 7.90 -12.44 5.35
N LEU A 126 7.58 -11.44 4.52
CA LEU A 126 7.79 -10.03 4.85
C LEU A 126 7.02 -9.65 6.12
N ILE A 127 5.72 -9.97 6.14
CA ILE A 127 4.83 -9.64 7.26
C ILE A 127 5.31 -10.35 8.53
N GLU A 128 5.56 -11.66 8.47
CA GLU A 128 6.10 -12.44 9.58
C GLU A 128 7.39 -11.84 10.13
N THR A 129 8.36 -11.50 9.26
CA THR A 129 9.62 -10.88 9.66
C THR A 129 9.41 -9.54 10.38
N LEU A 130 8.51 -8.70 9.86
CA LEU A 130 8.20 -7.40 10.46
C LEU A 130 7.53 -7.56 11.84
N TYR A 131 6.60 -8.51 11.96
CA TYR A 131 5.97 -8.84 13.24
C TYR A 131 6.99 -9.39 14.24
N GLU A 132 7.77 -10.40 13.87
CA GLU A 132 8.77 -11.00 14.78
C GLU A 132 9.78 -9.96 15.30
N LYS A 133 10.20 -9.03 14.44
CA LYS A 133 11.22 -8.03 14.79
C LYS A 133 10.66 -6.82 15.56
N TYR A 134 9.43 -6.38 15.24
CA TYR A 134 8.94 -5.06 15.66
C TYR A 134 7.56 -5.06 16.34
N PHE A 135 6.95 -6.22 16.62
CA PHE A 135 5.57 -6.29 17.11
C PHE A 135 5.26 -5.49 18.40
N LYS A 136 6.25 -5.21 19.26
CA LYS A 136 6.00 -4.58 20.56
C LYS A 136 5.41 -3.17 20.40
N ASP A 137 4.11 -3.05 20.72
CA ASP A 137 3.34 -1.82 20.83
C ASP A 137 3.21 -0.98 19.53
N MET A 138 3.44 -1.60 18.37
CA MET A 138 3.31 -0.96 17.06
C MET A 138 2.07 -1.43 16.31
N THR A 139 1.51 -0.55 15.50
CA THR A 139 0.43 -0.89 14.58
C THR A 139 0.97 -1.19 13.19
N PHE A 140 0.47 -2.26 12.55
CA PHE A 140 0.80 -2.63 11.19
C PHE A 140 -0.42 -2.36 10.32
N ILE A 141 -0.29 -1.46 9.35
CA ILE A 141 -1.35 -1.16 8.38
C ILE A 141 -0.75 -1.16 6.98
N GLY A 142 -1.58 -1.39 5.97
CA GLY A 142 -1.06 -1.43 4.62
C GLY A 142 -2.01 -2.07 3.63
N GLY A 143 -1.47 -2.28 2.45
CA GLY A 143 -2.16 -2.93 1.35
C GLY A 143 -1.24 -3.10 0.16
N SER A 144 -1.81 -3.59 -0.92
CA SER A 144 -1.08 -3.87 -2.15
C SER A 144 -1.38 -2.85 -3.25
N ALA A 145 -0.34 -2.42 -3.96
CA ALA A 145 -0.41 -1.60 -5.15
C ALA A 145 -0.16 -2.45 -6.41
N GLY A 146 -0.91 -2.20 -7.48
CA GLY A 146 -0.80 -2.99 -8.71
C GLY A 146 -1.95 -2.72 -9.68
N SER A 147 -1.80 -3.26 -10.88
CA SER A 147 -2.81 -3.23 -11.94
C SER A 147 -3.57 -4.56 -11.99
N ILE A 148 -4.87 -4.50 -12.28
CA ILE A 148 -5.66 -5.70 -12.60
C ILE A 148 -5.39 -6.20 -14.02
N ILE A 149 -4.96 -5.30 -14.92
CA ILE A 149 -4.79 -5.56 -16.35
C ILE A 149 -3.35 -5.97 -16.68
N ASN A 150 -2.37 -5.29 -16.09
CA ASN A 150 -0.95 -5.45 -16.37
C ASN A 150 -0.17 -5.75 -15.07
N ILE A 151 -0.22 -7.02 -14.67
CA ILE A 151 0.33 -7.49 -13.38
C ILE A 151 1.83 -7.22 -13.19
N ASP A 152 2.59 -7.13 -14.29
CA ASP A 152 4.05 -6.92 -14.29
C ASP A 152 4.44 -5.43 -14.34
N GLN A 153 3.46 -4.51 -14.38
CA GLN A 153 3.74 -3.09 -14.42
C GLN A 153 4.31 -2.59 -13.08
N PRO A 154 5.39 -1.78 -13.09
CA PRO A 154 5.88 -1.08 -11.91
C PRO A 154 4.77 -0.27 -11.23
N SER A 155 4.52 -0.58 -9.96
CA SER A 155 3.39 -0.03 -9.19
C SER A 155 3.80 0.60 -7.88
N LEU A 156 5.05 0.44 -7.43
CA LEU A 156 5.58 1.07 -6.23
C LEU A 156 6.68 2.05 -6.59
N PHE A 157 6.73 3.21 -5.96
CA PHE A 157 7.76 4.21 -6.22
C PHE A 157 8.19 5.00 -4.99
N THR A 158 9.43 5.47 -5.01
CA THR A 158 9.98 6.48 -4.11
C THR A 158 10.53 7.65 -4.93
N CYS A 159 11.28 8.59 -4.34
CA CYS A 159 12.03 9.58 -5.10
C CYS A 159 13.20 8.96 -5.90
N ASP A 160 13.67 7.78 -5.52
CA ASP A 160 14.86 7.16 -6.10
C ASP A 160 14.56 6.21 -7.26
N ASP A 161 13.45 5.49 -7.22
CA ASP A 161 13.13 4.48 -8.24
C ASP A 161 11.65 4.04 -8.22
N ILE A 162 11.20 3.43 -9.32
CA ILE A 162 9.89 2.79 -9.50
C ILE A 162 10.07 1.31 -9.83
N PHE A 163 9.31 0.42 -9.20
CA PHE A 163 9.55 -1.01 -9.24
C PHE A 163 8.28 -1.86 -9.04
N VAL A 164 8.41 -3.15 -9.32
CA VAL A 164 7.40 -4.20 -9.14
C VAL A 164 8.01 -5.39 -8.41
N GLY A 165 7.19 -6.19 -7.73
CA GLY A 165 7.61 -7.41 -7.03
C GLY A 165 8.23 -7.17 -5.65
N GLY A 166 8.11 -5.95 -5.12
CA GLY A 166 8.75 -5.54 -3.89
C GLY A 166 7.79 -4.98 -2.84
N ALA A 167 8.35 -4.27 -1.86
CA ALA A 167 7.62 -3.57 -0.82
C ALA A 167 8.29 -2.24 -0.44
N ILE A 168 7.47 -1.29 0.01
CA ILE A 168 7.87 -0.07 0.71
C ILE A 168 7.31 -0.17 2.13
N ILE A 169 8.18 -0.03 3.12
CA ILE A 169 7.81 0.02 4.53
C ILE A 169 8.10 1.42 5.03
N ALA A 170 7.07 2.09 5.54
CA ALA A 170 7.16 3.41 6.15
C ALA A 170 7.01 3.30 7.66
N ALA A 171 8.08 3.60 8.40
CA ALA A 171 8.07 3.73 9.84
C ALA A 171 7.63 5.14 10.24
N VAL A 172 6.46 5.25 10.86
CA VAL A 172 5.80 6.51 11.22
C VAL A 172 5.69 6.64 12.74
N GLU A 173 6.09 7.79 13.30
CA GLU A 173 5.99 8.06 14.74
C GLU A 173 4.56 8.32 15.25
N ASP A 174 3.62 8.52 14.33
CA ASP A 174 2.20 8.65 14.64
C ASP A 174 1.53 7.28 14.78
N PHE A 175 0.67 7.14 15.79
CA PHE A 175 -0.28 6.04 15.83
C PHE A 175 -1.33 6.19 14.72
N MET A 176 -1.53 5.14 13.94
CA MET A 176 -2.59 5.01 12.96
C MET A 176 -3.30 3.68 13.19
N SER A 177 -4.63 3.68 13.17
CA SER A 177 -5.43 2.46 13.27
C SER A 177 -6.52 2.47 12.21
N VAL A 178 -6.99 1.28 11.83
CA VAL A 178 -8.13 1.13 10.94
C VAL A 178 -9.39 1.12 11.79
N GLY A 179 -10.26 2.11 11.59
CA GLY A 179 -11.62 2.06 12.10
C GLY A 179 -12.45 1.12 11.24
N ILE A 180 -12.46 -0.17 11.57
CA ILE A 180 -13.32 -1.14 10.88
C ILE A 180 -14.69 -1.12 11.54
N ASN A 181 -15.72 -0.78 10.76
CA ASN A 181 -17.04 -1.37 10.94
C ASN A 181 -17.16 -2.42 9.84
N HIS A 182 -17.40 -3.69 10.19
CA HIS A 182 -17.53 -4.76 9.21
C HIS A 182 -18.81 -4.51 8.40
N GLY A 183 -18.67 -3.75 7.31
CA GLY A 183 -19.77 -3.45 6.38
C GLY A 183 -20.26 -4.69 5.61
N CYS A 184 -19.64 -5.84 5.84
CA CYS A 184 -20.04 -7.14 5.32
C CYS A 184 -20.80 -7.91 6.41
N GLN A 185 -21.98 -8.41 6.07
CA GLN A 185 -22.67 -9.40 6.88
C GLN A 185 -22.21 -10.80 6.43
N PRO A 186 -22.07 -11.77 7.35
CA PRO A 186 -21.78 -13.14 6.97
C PRO A 186 -22.93 -13.72 6.15
N ILE A 187 -22.61 -14.26 4.97
CA ILE A 187 -23.56 -14.95 4.08
C ILE A 187 -23.67 -16.45 4.38
N SER A 188 -22.82 -16.98 5.26
CA SER A 188 -22.84 -18.38 5.69
C SER A 188 -22.12 -18.57 7.03
N GLU A 189 -22.31 -19.75 7.62
CA GLU A 189 -21.51 -20.22 8.77
C GLU A 189 -20.03 -20.37 8.40
N PRO A 190 -19.10 -20.28 9.38
CA PRO A 190 -17.68 -20.49 9.14
C PRO A 190 -17.38 -21.83 8.44
N ALA A 191 -16.49 -21.80 7.44
CA ALA A 191 -16.09 -22.96 6.66
C ALA A 191 -14.58 -23.23 6.75
N ILE A 192 -14.18 -24.48 6.55
CA ILE A 192 -12.78 -24.92 6.62
C ILE A 192 -12.20 -25.00 5.21
N ALA A 193 -11.12 -24.26 4.92
CA ALA A 193 -10.31 -24.46 3.73
C ALA A 193 -9.51 -25.78 3.85
N SER A 194 -10.16 -26.90 3.55
CA SER A 194 -9.65 -28.27 3.78
C SER A 194 -8.48 -28.67 2.88
N SER A 195 -8.27 -27.96 1.77
CA SER A 195 -7.09 -28.11 0.93
C SER A 195 -6.78 -26.78 0.25
N VAL A 196 -5.51 -26.38 0.30
CA VAL A 196 -5.01 -25.14 -0.31
C VAL A 196 -3.72 -25.42 -1.08
N ASP A 197 -3.49 -24.62 -2.11
CA ASP A 197 -2.25 -24.57 -2.87
C ASP A 197 -1.83 -23.10 -2.96
N LYS A 198 -0.93 -22.68 -2.07
CA LYS A 198 -0.60 -21.26 -1.83
C LYS A 198 -1.87 -20.42 -1.60
N ASN A 199 -2.15 -19.47 -2.49
CA ASN A 199 -3.31 -18.58 -2.48
C ASN A 199 -4.55 -19.17 -3.18
N ILE A 200 -4.53 -20.44 -3.59
CA ILE A 200 -5.64 -21.13 -4.25
C ILE A 200 -6.31 -22.07 -3.25
N ILE A 201 -7.57 -21.80 -2.92
CA ILE A 201 -8.40 -22.75 -2.14
C ILE A 201 -8.87 -23.85 -3.09
N ARG A 202 -8.44 -25.09 -2.85
CA ARG A 202 -8.80 -26.27 -3.67
C ARG A 202 -10.09 -26.92 -3.18
N SER A 203 -10.28 -27.01 -1.87
CA SER A 203 -11.50 -27.54 -1.26
C SER A 203 -11.93 -26.78 -0.02
N ILE A 204 -13.24 -26.72 0.20
CA ILE A 204 -13.89 -26.18 1.39
C ILE A 204 -14.76 -27.28 1.99
N ASN A 205 -14.60 -27.57 3.28
CA ASN A 205 -15.29 -28.67 3.97
C ASN A 205 -15.23 -30.01 3.20
N TRP A 206 -14.05 -30.32 2.66
CA TRP A 206 -13.74 -31.52 1.85
C TRP A 206 -14.48 -31.62 0.50
N GLU A 207 -15.13 -30.54 0.06
CA GLU A 207 -15.78 -30.44 -1.26
C GLU A 207 -15.02 -29.49 -2.19
N PRO A 208 -15.13 -29.63 -3.53
CA PRO A 208 -14.51 -28.68 -4.47
C PRO A 208 -14.90 -27.23 -4.14
N ALA A 209 -13.90 -26.34 -4.00
CA ALA A 209 -14.12 -24.98 -3.51
C ALA A 209 -15.12 -24.18 -4.36
N PHE A 210 -15.09 -24.36 -5.68
CA PHE A 210 -16.01 -23.68 -6.61
C PHE A 210 -17.47 -24.09 -6.36
N GLU A 211 -17.74 -25.39 -6.23
CA GLU A 211 -19.11 -25.89 -6.00
C GLU A 211 -19.65 -25.45 -4.64
N TYR A 212 -18.81 -25.52 -3.60
CA TYR A 212 -19.17 -25.02 -2.28
C TYR A 212 -19.52 -23.53 -2.33
N TYR A 213 -18.63 -22.71 -2.91
CA TYR A 213 -18.79 -21.26 -2.98
C TYR A 213 -20.02 -20.85 -3.80
N LYS A 214 -20.22 -21.47 -4.97
CA LYS A 214 -21.37 -21.24 -5.84
C LYS A 214 -22.68 -21.46 -5.09
N ARG A 215 -22.80 -22.58 -4.37
CA ARG A 215 -24.01 -22.93 -3.61
C ARG A 215 -24.33 -21.92 -2.51
N ILE A 216 -23.32 -21.31 -1.88
CA ILE A 216 -23.53 -20.28 -0.86
C ILE A 216 -23.97 -18.95 -1.51
N VAL A 217 -23.29 -18.50 -2.55
CA VAL A 217 -23.58 -17.20 -3.18
C VAL A 217 -24.88 -17.19 -3.97
N GLU A 218 -25.32 -18.33 -4.52
CA GLU A 218 -26.63 -18.44 -5.19
C GLU A 218 -27.83 -18.45 -4.21
N GLN A 219 -27.60 -18.53 -2.91
CA GLN A 219 -28.64 -18.50 -1.86
C GLN A 219 -28.88 -17.11 -1.25
N ASP A 220 -27.97 -16.15 -1.52
CA ASP A 220 -28.04 -14.74 -1.08
C ASP A 220 -28.80 -13.88 -2.12
#